data_AF-A0A960VL02-F1
#
_entry.id   AF-A0A960VL02-F1
#
_cell.length_a   1.000
_cell.length_b   1.000
_cell.length_c   1.000
_cell.angle_alpha   90.00
_cell.angle_beta   90.00
_cell.angle_gamma   90.00
#
_symmetry.space_group_name_H-M   'P 1'
#
loop_
_entity.id
_entity.type
_entity.pdbx_description
1 polymer ?
#
loop_
_entity_poly.entity_id
_entity_poly.type
_entity_poly.pdbx_seq_one_letter_code
_entity_poly.pdbx_strand_id
1 'polypeptide(L)'
;MQTFALPSGLKLGTDIVDRQHAQFFDLMNGLIEADATHVDPVQINGIIADLADYVQTHFRTEEELMERCGFPHLEEHQLMHAKFAARVEDFHRKFARGEIGIEHEILAYMVEWFTDHIRTEDARYADAFRAAGY
;
A
#
# COMPACT_ATOMS: atom_id res chain seq x y z
N MET A 1 -21.04 6.69 -3.09
CA MET A 1 -19.94 5.78 -3.45
C MET A 1 -19.43 5.14 -2.16
N GLN A 2 -19.12 3.84 -2.13
CA GLN A 2 -18.62 3.21 -0.90
C GLN A 2 -17.14 3.54 -0.74
N THR A 3 -16.81 4.39 0.22
CA THR A 3 -15.48 4.47 0.80
C THR A 3 -15.33 3.33 1.79
N PHE A 4 -14.17 2.67 1.83
CA PHE A 4 -13.91 1.61 2.80
C PHE A 4 -12.73 2.00 3.69
N ALA A 5 -12.97 2.01 4.99
CA ALA A 5 -11.93 2.12 5.99
C ALA A 5 -11.15 0.80 6.07
N LEU A 6 -9.95 0.83 6.67
CA LEU A 6 -9.21 -0.37 7.02
C LEU A 6 -10.13 -1.35 7.77
N PRO A 7 -10.46 -2.53 7.19
CA PRO A 7 -11.29 -3.51 7.85
C PRO A 7 -10.65 -3.98 9.16
N SER A 8 -11.45 -4.14 10.22
CA SER A 8 -10.93 -4.60 11.53
C SER A 8 -10.17 -5.93 11.45
N GLY A 9 -10.50 -6.80 10.49
CA GLY A 9 -9.80 -8.08 10.27
C GLY A 9 -8.44 -7.95 9.58
N LEU A 10 -8.04 -6.75 9.16
CA LEU A 10 -6.72 -6.44 8.61
C LEU A 10 -5.85 -5.64 9.59
N LYS A 11 -6.34 -5.38 10.81
CA LYS A 11 -5.53 -4.76 11.85
C LYS A 11 -4.62 -5.80 12.49
N LEU A 12 -3.34 -5.47 12.59
CA LEU A 12 -2.29 -6.32 13.14
C LEU A 12 -2.10 -6.09 14.64
N GLY A 13 -2.67 -5.01 15.18
CA GLY A 13 -2.50 -4.63 16.58
C GLY A 13 -1.15 -3.97 16.85
N THR A 14 -0.52 -3.44 15.81
CA THR A 14 0.73 -2.67 15.84
C THR A 14 0.40 -1.24 15.43
N ASP A 15 0.33 -0.32 16.39
CA ASP A 15 -0.25 1.03 16.20
C ASP A 15 0.43 1.83 15.09
N ILE A 16 1.74 1.63 14.88
CA ILE A 16 2.48 2.30 13.80
C ILE A 16 2.05 1.79 12.42
N VAL A 17 1.98 0.48 12.24
CA VAL A 17 1.63 -0.14 10.96
C VAL A 17 0.13 0.01 10.67
N ASP A 18 -0.75 -0.20 11.65
CA ASP A 18 -2.20 -0.10 11.45
C ASP A 18 -2.62 1.32 11.02
N ARG A 19 -1.90 2.36 11.49
CA ARG A 19 -2.08 3.74 11.02
C ARG A 19 -1.60 3.93 9.60
N GLN A 20 -0.46 3.34 9.24
CA GLN A 20 0.01 3.35 7.86
C GLN A 20 -1.00 2.64 6.97
N HIS A 21 -1.44 1.42 7.29
CA HIS A 21 -2.48 0.73 6.53
C HIS A 21 -3.74 1.57 6.38
N ALA A 22 -4.24 2.22 7.44
CA ALA A 22 -5.39 3.11 7.31
C ALA A 22 -5.17 4.24 6.28
N GLN A 23 -3.98 4.86 6.26
CA GLN A 23 -3.62 5.87 5.27
C GLN A 23 -3.62 5.33 3.83
N PHE A 24 -3.18 4.09 3.60
CA PHE A 24 -3.29 3.46 2.27
C PHE A 24 -4.74 3.42 1.80
N PHE A 25 -5.64 2.96 2.67
CA PHE A 25 -7.07 2.86 2.35
C PHE A 25 -7.68 4.25 2.07
N ASP A 26 -7.25 5.29 2.78
CA ASP A 26 -7.68 6.68 2.50
C ASP A 26 -7.21 7.17 1.12
N LEU A 27 -5.96 6.87 0.74
CA LEU A 27 -5.44 7.18 -0.61
C LEU A 27 -6.21 6.43 -1.70
N MET A 28 -6.52 5.15 -1.47
CA MET A 28 -7.33 4.35 -2.40
C MET A 28 -8.74 4.91 -2.56
N ASN A 29 -9.37 5.35 -1.47
CA ASN A 29 -10.67 6.01 -1.53
C ASN A 29 -10.61 7.30 -2.37
N GLY A 30 -9.54 8.09 -2.23
CA GLY A 30 -9.30 9.27 -3.07
C GLY A 30 -9.18 8.94 -4.56
N LEU A 31 -8.48 7.85 -4.90
CA LEU A 31 -8.33 7.41 -6.29
C LEU A 31 -9.67 6.94 -6.89
N ILE A 32 -10.47 6.19 -6.12
CA ILE A 32 -11.81 5.76 -6.56
C ILE A 32 -12.73 6.96 -6.78
N GLU A 33 -12.65 7.98 -5.93
CA GLU A 33 -13.47 9.19 -6.07
C GLU A 33 -13.08 10.00 -7.29
N ALA A 34 -11.77 10.13 -7.55
CA ALA A 34 -11.24 10.81 -8.72
C ALA A 34 -11.64 10.10 -10.03
N ASP A 35 -11.61 8.77 -10.05
CA ASP A 35 -12.06 7.98 -11.20
C ASP A 35 -13.57 8.12 -11.44
N ALA A 36 -14.39 7.93 -10.40
CA ALA A 36 -15.84 7.97 -10.52
C ALA A 36 -16.39 9.34 -10.94
N THR A 37 -15.76 10.43 -10.51
CA THR A 37 -16.18 11.80 -10.83
C THR A 37 -15.60 12.33 -12.14
N HIS A 38 -14.88 11.50 -12.90
CA HIS A 38 -14.24 11.85 -14.18
C HIS A 38 -13.34 13.09 -14.04
N VAL A 39 -12.57 13.13 -12.95
CA VAL A 39 -11.73 14.28 -12.64
C VAL A 39 -10.59 14.39 -13.64
N ASP A 40 -10.00 15.59 -13.73
CA ASP A 40 -8.83 15.88 -14.56
C ASP A 40 -7.74 14.80 -14.35
N PRO A 41 -7.23 14.17 -15.43
CA PRO A 41 -6.10 13.25 -15.37
C PRO A 41 -4.92 13.76 -14.54
N VAL A 42 -4.68 15.07 -14.47
CA VAL A 42 -3.64 15.66 -13.59
C VAL A 42 -3.83 15.26 -12.12
N GLN A 43 -5.08 15.24 -11.63
CA GLN A 43 -5.39 14.88 -10.26
C GLN A 43 -5.19 13.38 -10.01
N ILE A 44 -5.62 12.53 -10.94
CA ILE A 44 -5.39 11.08 -10.87
C ILE A 44 -3.89 10.77 -10.84
N ASN A 45 -3.10 11.44 -11.68
CA ASN A 45 -1.65 11.30 -11.69
C ASN A 45 -1.03 11.71 -10.34
N GLY A 46 -1.52 12.80 -9.74
CA GLY A 46 -1.09 13.24 -8.41
C GLY A 46 -1.34 12.18 -7.34
N ILE A 47 -2.53 11.57 -7.33
CA ILE A 47 -2.88 10.52 -6.37
C ILE A 47 -2.00 9.27 -6.57
N ILE A 48 -1.73 8.88 -7.83
CA ILE A 48 -0.84 7.74 -8.12
C ILE A 48 0.60 8.03 -7.64
N ALA A 49 1.07 9.27 -7.79
CA ALA A 49 2.37 9.69 -7.27
C ALA A 49 2.42 9.63 -5.74
N ASP A 50 1.39 10.16 -5.06
CA ASP A 50 1.27 10.10 -3.60
C ASP A 50 1.23 8.65 -3.08
N LEU A 51 0.54 7.75 -3.80
CA LEU A 51 0.54 6.31 -3.51
C LEU A 51 1.94 5.70 -3.65
N ALA A 52 2.68 6.05 -4.71
CA ALA A 52 4.04 5.57 -4.94
C ALA A 52 5.03 6.00 -3.85
N ASP A 53 4.90 7.23 -3.36
CA ASP A 53 5.73 7.75 -2.26
C ASP A 53 5.34 7.14 -0.91
N TYR A 54 4.04 6.96 -0.69
CA TYR A 54 3.49 6.32 0.50
C TYR A 54 4.00 4.88 0.64
N VAL A 55 3.89 4.04 -0.40
CA VAL A 55 4.28 2.62 -0.31
C VAL A 55 5.76 2.46 0.01
N GLN A 56 6.62 3.31 -0.56
CA GLN A 56 8.05 3.32 -0.25
C GLN A 56 8.33 3.67 1.22
N THR A 57 7.58 4.61 1.77
CA THR A 57 7.74 5.03 3.17
C THR A 57 7.20 4.00 4.15
N HIS A 58 6.07 3.38 3.81
CA HIS A 58 5.47 2.30 4.58
C HIS A 58 6.39 1.07 4.63
N PHE A 59 6.83 0.56 3.47
CA PHE A 59 7.73 -0.59 3.40
C PHE A 59 9.05 -0.36 4.11
N ARG A 60 9.65 0.82 3.97
CA ARG A 60 10.87 1.17 4.72
C ARG A 60 10.63 1.10 6.23
N THR A 61 9.47 1.55 6.71
CA THR A 61 9.11 1.49 8.13
C THR A 61 9.05 0.05 8.63
N GLU A 62 8.35 -0.82 7.89
CA GLU A 62 8.23 -2.23 8.24
C GLU A 62 9.57 -2.95 8.20
N GLU A 63 10.37 -2.70 7.17
CA GLU A 63 11.69 -3.30 7.02
C GLU A 63 12.64 -2.92 8.14
N GLU A 64 12.67 -1.63 8.54
CA GLU A 64 13.43 -1.16 9.69
C GLU A 64 12.97 -1.84 11.00
N LEU A 65 11.65 -2.03 11.19
CA LEU A 65 11.12 -2.71 12.36
C LEU A 65 11.39 -4.22 12.34
N MET A 66 11.27 -4.87 11.18
CA MET A 66 11.62 -6.27 10.96
C MET A 66 13.09 -6.54 11.26
N GLU A 67 13.99 -5.68 10.80
CA GLU A 67 15.42 -5.76 11.09
C GLU A 67 15.68 -5.64 12.61
N ARG A 68 15.09 -4.63 13.25
CA ARG A 68 15.25 -4.39 14.71
C ARG A 68 14.71 -5.52 15.58
N CYS A 69 13.69 -6.23 15.11
CA CYS A 69 13.11 -7.38 15.82
C CYS A 69 13.78 -8.71 15.47
N GLY A 70 14.71 -8.73 14.50
CA GLY A 70 15.32 -9.97 14.00
C GLY A 70 14.33 -10.89 13.30
N PHE A 71 13.39 -10.34 12.53
CA PHE A 71 12.40 -11.12 11.79
C PHE A 71 13.09 -12.01 10.74
N PRO A 72 12.92 -13.35 10.79
CA PRO A 72 13.73 -14.28 10.01
C PRO A 72 13.48 -14.26 8.50
N HIS A 73 12.37 -13.66 8.05
CA HIS A 73 11.96 -13.63 6.64
C HIS A 73 12.10 -12.23 6.01
N LEU A 74 12.92 -11.35 6.60
CA LEU A 74 13.11 -9.98 6.12
C LEU A 74 13.48 -9.92 4.62
N GLU A 75 14.46 -10.69 4.17
CA GLU A 75 14.92 -10.64 2.77
C GLU A 75 13.82 -11.04 1.77
N GLU A 76 13.01 -12.04 2.12
CA GLU A 76 11.88 -12.48 1.31
C GLU A 76 10.81 -11.39 1.24
N HIS A 77 10.53 -10.75 2.38
CA HIS A 77 9.56 -9.68 2.49
C HIS A 77 9.98 -8.42 1.70
N GLN A 78 11.25 -8.04 1.78
CA GLN A 78 11.84 -6.95 0.97
C GLN A 78 11.71 -7.18 -0.53
N LEU A 79 11.85 -8.43 -0.98
CA LEU A 79 11.67 -8.76 -2.39
C LEU A 79 10.22 -8.57 -2.86
N MET A 80 9.24 -8.87 -2.00
CA MET A 80 7.82 -8.63 -2.28
C MET A 80 7.53 -7.12 -2.38
N HIS A 81 8.05 -6.34 -1.43
CA HIS A 81 7.98 -4.88 -1.44
C HIS A 81 8.59 -4.27 -2.70
N ALA A 82 9.81 -4.69 -3.06
CA ALA A 82 10.50 -4.18 -4.24
C ALA A 82 9.71 -4.45 -5.53
N LYS A 83 9.10 -5.64 -5.65
CA LYS A 83 8.26 -5.99 -6.81
C LYS A 83 7.00 -5.13 -6.88
N PHE A 84 6.33 -4.91 -5.76
CA PHE A 84 5.14 -4.08 -5.71
C PHE A 84 5.46 -2.62 -6.02
N ALA A 85 6.49 -2.04 -5.39
CA ALA A 85 6.93 -0.68 -5.64
C ALA A 85 7.30 -0.46 -7.11
N ALA A 86 8.02 -1.38 -7.73
CA ALA A 86 8.36 -1.31 -9.16
C ALA A 86 7.11 -1.34 -10.06
N ARG A 87 6.07 -2.10 -9.66
CA ARG A 87 4.81 -2.16 -10.40
C ARG A 87 3.99 -0.88 -10.25
N VAL A 88 3.93 -0.29 -9.05
CA VAL A 88 3.30 1.02 -8.81
C VAL A 88 4.00 2.11 -9.62
N GLU A 89 5.32 2.10 -9.69
CA GLU A 89 6.08 3.06 -10.49
C GLU A 89 5.83 2.87 -12.00
N ASP A 90 5.67 1.62 -12.48
CA ASP A 90 5.27 1.35 -13.86
C ASP A 90 3.91 1.95 -14.20
N PHE A 91 2.93 1.82 -13.30
CA PHE A 91 1.63 2.44 -13.46
C PHE A 91 1.69 3.96 -13.51
N HIS A 92 2.45 4.58 -12.61
CA HIS A 92 2.68 6.02 -12.64
C HIS A 92 3.26 6.46 -13.99
N ARG A 93 4.27 5.75 -14.51
CA ARG A 93 4.87 6.05 -15.81
C ARG A 93 3.91 5.87 -16.98
N LYS A 94 3.07 4.83 -16.97
CA LYS A 94 2.05 4.60 -18.01
C LYS A 94 1.01 5.71 -18.03
N PHE A 95 0.52 6.07 -16.85
CA PHE A 95 -0.47 7.12 -16.69
C PHE A 95 0.10 8.48 -17.13
N ALA A 96 1.33 8.81 -16.72
CA ALA A 96 2.02 10.03 -17.14
C ALA A 96 2.26 10.14 -18.66
N ARG A 97 2.28 9.01 -19.39
CA ARG A 97 2.35 9.00 -20.86
C ARG A 97 0.99 9.17 -21.55
N GLY A 98 -0.10 9.27 -20.78
CA GLY A 98 -1.46 9.39 -21.31
C GLY A 98 -2.04 8.07 -21.79
N GLU A 99 -1.59 6.93 -21.25
CA GLU A 99 -2.27 5.65 -21.45
C GLU A 99 -3.63 5.70 -20.72
N ILE A 100 -4.74 5.64 -21.47
CA ILE A 100 -6.11 5.79 -20.97
C ILE A 100 -6.69 4.41 -20.63
N GLY A 101 -7.52 4.33 -19.59
CA GLY A 101 -8.27 3.12 -19.26
C GLY A 101 -7.51 2.14 -18.37
N ILE A 102 -6.38 2.57 -17.80
CA ILE A 102 -5.57 1.76 -16.88
C ILE A 102 -5.92 2.03 -15.41
N GLU A 103 -6.76 3.02 -15.11
CA GLU A 103 -7.12 3.46 -13.76
C GLU A 103 -7.76 2.31 -12.95
N HIS A 104 -8.64 1.57 -13.61
CA HIS A 104 -9.29 0.40 -13.03
C HIS A 104 -8.31 -0.76 -12.79
N GLU A 105 -7.32 -0.95 -13.66
CA GLU A 105 -6.26 -1.96 -13.47
C GLU A 105 -5.38 -1.59 -12.27
N ILE A 106 -5.01 -0.31 -12.14
CA ILE A 106 -4.22 0.22 -11.03
C ILE A 106 -4.97 -0.02 -9.71
N LEU A 107 -6.23 0.41 -9.64
CA LEU A 107 -7.09 0.26 -8.47
C LEU A 107 -7.23 -1.21 -8.06
N ALA A 108 -7.58 -2.08 -9.01
CA ALA A 108 -7.77 -3.50 -8.74
C ALA A 108 -6.48 -4.14 -8.21
N TYR A 109 -5.35 -3.88 -8.88
CA TYR A 109 -4.06 -4.44 -8.47
C TYR A 109 -3.63 -3.97 -7.08
N MET A 110 -3.75 -2.67 -6.80
CA MET A 110 -3.35 -2.09 -5.51
C MET A 110 -4.19 -2.65 -4.37
N VAL A 111 -5.52 -2.70 -4.51
CA VAL A 111 -6.39 -3.24 -3.46
C VAL A 111 -6.13 -4.73 -3.24
N GLU A 112 -6.03 -5.51 -4.32
CA GLU A 112 -5.83 -6.96 -4.24
C GLU A 112 -4.50 -7.29 -3.57
N TRP A 113 -3.39 -6.74 -4.07
CA TRP A 113 -2.07 -7.04 -3.54
C TRP A 113 -1.93 -6.59 -2.10
N PHE A 114 -2.32 -5.35 -1.76
CA PHE A 114 -2.11 -4.81 -0.42
C PHE A 114 -2.97 -5.53 0.61
N THR A 115 -4.22 -5.88 0.26
CA THR A 115 -5.10 -6.62 1.16
C THR A 115 -4.63 -8.06 1.40
N ASP A 116 -4.11 -8.71 0.35
CA ASP A 116 -3.56 -10.05 0.50
C ASP A 116 -2.26 -10.01 1.33
N HIS A 117 -1.35 -9.11 1.00
CA HIS A 117 -0.06 -8.91 1.69
C HIS A 117 -0.24 -8.66 3.19
N ILE A 118 -1.19 -7.79 3.59
CA ILE A 118 -1.50 -7.58 5.02
C ILE A 118 -1.91 -8.88 5.71
N ARG A 119 -2.78 -9.66 5.03
CA ARG A 119 -3.37 -10.86 5.62
C ARG A 119 -2.38 -12.01 5.71
N THR A 120 -1.46 -12.12 4.76
CA THR A 120 -0.60 -13.29 4.59
C THR A 120 0.83 -13.05 5.04
N GLU A 121 1.40 -11.88 4.72
CA GLU A 121 2.79 -11.56 4.95
C GLU A 121 2.98 -10.69 6.20
N ASP A 122 2.24 -9.58 6.31
CA ASP A 122 2.42 -8.65 7.42
C ASP A 122 1.99 -9.24 8.77
N ALA A 123 0.93 -10.05 8.74
CA ALA A 123 0.49 -10.82 9.88
C ALA A 123 1.61 -11.71 10.48
N ARG A 124 2.62 -12.10 9.70
CA ARG A 124 3.75 -12.93 10.16
C ARG A 124 4.70 -12.17 11.09
N TYR A 125 4.88 -10.85 10.91
CA TYR A 125 5.75 -10.06 11.80
C TYR A 125 4.99 -9.49 13.01
N ALA A 126 3.65 -9.49 12.98
CA ALA A 126 2.81 -8.77 13.94
C ALA A 126 3.09 -9.15 15.41
N ASP A 127 3.30 -10.43 15.71
CA ASP A 127 3.65 -10.88 17.07
C ASP A 127 5.03 -10.38 17.51
N ALA A 128 6.02 -10.38 16.61
CA ALA A 128 7.36 -9.91 16.89
C ALA A 128 7.37 -8.39 17.19
N PHE A 129 6.61 -7.61 16.42
CA PHE A 129 6.49 -6.17 16.63
C PHE A 129 5.84 -5.85 17.97
N ARG A 130 4.71 -6.50 18.28
CA ARG A 130 4.03 -6.32 19.58
C ARG A 130 4.92 -6.74 20.75
N ALA A 131 5.66 -7.83 20.62
CA ALA A 131 6.60 -8.26 21.65
C ALA A 131 7.76 -7.27 21.88
N ALA A 132 8.16 -6.55 20.83
CA ALA A 132 9.18 -5.49 20.88
C ALA A 132 8.63 -4.12 21.30
N GLY A 133 7.30 -3.99 21.50
CA GLY A 133 6.64 -2.76 21.96
C GLY A 133 6.34 -1.74 20.86
N TYR A 134 6.20 -2.20 19.61
CA TYR A 134 5.75 -1.39 18.48
C TYR A 134 4.25 -1.54 18.19
#